data_AF-A0A523KW29-F1
#
_entry.id   AF-A0A523KW29-F1
#
_cell.length_a   1.000
_cell.length_b   1.000
_cell.length_c   1.000
_cell.angle_alpha   90.00
_cell.angle_beta   90.00
_cell.angle_gamma   90.00
#
_symmetry.space_group_name_H-M   'P 1'
#
loop_
_entity.id
_entity.type
_entity.pdbx_description
1 polymer ?
#
loop_
_entity_poly.entity_id
_entity_poly.type
_entity_poly.pdbx_seq_one_letter_code
_entity_poly.pdbx_strand_id
1 'polypeptide(L)' 'LSRLADGSYGYCDDTGEEIGLHRLEARPIATLTIEAQEKHERLEKQRRDD' A
#
# COMPACT_ATOMS: atom_id res chain seq x y z
N LEU A 1 -15.90 -2.85 -0.74
CA LEU A 1 -16.58 -1.60 -1.16
C LEU A 1 -16.38 -0.43 -0.18
N SER A 2 -16.06 -0.67 1.10
CA SER A 2 -15.87 0.39 2.11
C SER A 2 -14.95 1.54 1.69
N ARG A 3 -13.79 1.24 1.07
CA ARG A 3 -12.80 2.27 0.66
C ARG A 3 -13.28 3.17 -0.47
N LEU A 4 -14.13 2.67 -1.36
CA LEU A 4 -14.72 3.49 -2.42
C LEU A 4 -15.79 4.43 -1.83
N ALA A 5 -16.54 3.98 -0.84
CA ALA A 5 -17.57 4.78 -0.19
C ALA A 5 -16.98 5.91 0.69
N ASP A 6 -15.83 5.65 1.29
CA ASP A 6 -15.11 6.60 2.16
C ASP A 6 -14.12 7.50 1.39
N GLY A 7 -13.92 7.25 0.09
CA GLY A 7 -12.99 8.02 -0.74
C GLY A 7 -11.50 7.68 -0.56
N SER A 8 -11.19 6.70 0.30
CA SER A 8 -9.83 6.21 0.57
C SER A 8 -9.31 5.18 -0.47
N TYR A 9 -10.10 4.87 -1.50
CA TYR A 9 -9.65 4.02 -2.60
C TYR A 9 -8.59 4.72 -3.44
N GLY A 10 -7.49 4.03 -3.70
CA GLY A 10 -6.36 4.59 -4.46
C GLY A 10 -5.38 5.41 -3.63
N TYR A 11 -5.53 5.43 -2.30
CA TYR A 11 -4.58 6.07 -1.38
C TYR A 11 -3.95 5.06 -0.43
N CYS A 12 -2.68 5.27 -0.13
CA CYS A 12 -1.86 4.49 0.78
C CYS A 12 -2.39 4.61 2.21
N ASP A 13 -2.64 3.50 2.86
CA ASP A 13 -3.11 3.47 4.26
C ASP A 13 -2.08 4.04 5.25
N ASP A 14 -0.79 3.92 4.92
CA ASP A 14 0.32 4.23 5.83
C ASP A 14 0.82 5.67 5.67
N THR A 15 0.83 6.18 4.43
CA THR A 15 1.38 7.51 4.11
C THR A 15 0.33 8.51 3.63
N GLY A 16 -0.86 8.06 3.22
CA GLY A 16 -1.88 8.89 2.59
C GLY A 16 -1.59 9.28 1.13
N GLU A 17 -0.48 8.82 0.56
CA GLU A 17 -0.09 9.12 -0.82
C GLU A 17 -0.88 8.33 -1.85
N GLU A 18 -0.95 8.82 -3.09
CA GLU A 18 -1.64 8.15 -4.19
C GLU A 18 -0.95 6.83 -4.59
N ILE A 19 -1.74 5.77 -4.71
CA ILE A 19 -1.31 4.48 -5.25
C ILE A 19 -1.31 4.60 -6.78
N GLY A 20 -0.15 4.34 -7.39
CA GLY A 20 -0.01 4.42 -8.85
C GLY A 20 -1.04 3.59 -9.60
N LEU A 21 -1.63 4.16 -10.65
CA LEU A 21 -2.74 3.56 -11.40
C LEU A 21 -2.42 2.15 -11.91
N HIS A 22 -1.23 1.94 -12.49
CA HIS A 22 -0.80 0.64 -12.98
C HIS A 22 -0.79 -0.46 -11.88
N ARG A 23 -0.53 -0.07 -10.63
CA ARG A 23 -0.61 -1.00 -9.49
C ARG A 23 -2.05 -1.35 -9.16
N LEU A 24 -2.98 -0.40 -9.23
CA LEU A 24 -4.41 -0.64 -9.02
C LEU A 24 -5.02 -1.44 -10.19
N GLU A 25 -4.56 -1.22 -11.42
CA GLU A 25 -4.97 -2.02 -12.59
C GLU A 25 -4.52 -3.48 -12.45
N ALA A 26 -3.27 -3.70 -12.03
CA ALA A 26 -2.74 -5.04 -11.78
C ALA A 26 -3.32 -5.69 -10.51
N ARG A 27 -3.59 -4.88 -9.47
CA ARG A 27 -4.05 -5.31 -8.14
C ARG A 27 -5.02 -4.27 -7.55
N PRO A 28 -6.31 -4.34 -7.85
CA PRO A 28 -7.30 -3.34 -7.41
C PRO A 28 -7.59 -3.36 -5.91
N ILE A 29 -7.09 -4.37 -5.20
CA ILE A 29 -7.18 -4.48 -3.73
C ILE A 29 -5.95 -3.90 -3.02
N ALA A 30 -4.99 -3.32 -3.74
CA ALA A 30 -3.80 -2.76 -3.12
C ALA A 30 -4.16 -1.59 -2.19
N THR A 31 -3.66 -1.65 -0.94
CA THR A 31 -3.89 -0.62 0.10
C THR A 31 -2.66 0.24 0.38
N LEU A 32 -1.50 -0.14 -0.18
CA LEU A 32 -0.21 0.53 0.05
C LEU A 32 0.43 0.89 -1.30
N THR A 33 1.24 1.95 -1.30
CA THR A 33 2.18 2.25 -2.39
C THR A 33 3.28 1.18 -2.47
N ILE A 34 4.03 1.18 -3.59
CA ILE A 34 5.19 0.31 -3.76
C ILE A 34 6.23 0.61 -2.68
N GLU A 35 6.56 1.88 -2.51
CA GLU A 35 7.58 2.33 -1.54
C GLU A 35 7.20 1.99 -0.10
N ALA A 36 5.92 2.18 0.28
CA ALA A 36 5.44 1.78 1.60
C ALA A 36 5.56 0.27 1.80
N GLN A 37 5.19 -0.53 0.80
CA GLN A 37 5.34 -1.98 0.87
C GLN A 37 6.81 -2.41 0.99
N GLU A 38 7.72 -1.84 0.19
CA GLU A 38 9.16 -2.14 0.26
C GLU A 38 9.75 -1.78 1.63
N LYS A 39 9.29 -0.67 2.23
CA LYS A 39 9.69 -0.27 3.59
C LYS A 39 9.23 -1.30 4.63
N HIS A 40 7.98 -1.76 4.55
CA HIS A 40 7.46 -2.81 5.44
C HIS A 40 8.28 -4.10 5.29
N GLU A 41 8.50 -4.57 4.07
CA GLU A 41 9.29 -5.79 3.79
C GLU A 41 10.73 -5.69 4.32
N ARG A 42 11.35 -4.50 4.22
CA ARG A 42 12.67 -4.23 4.77
C ARG A 42 12.70 -4.31 6.30
N LEU A 43 11.71 -3.71 6.96
CA LEU A 43 11.59 -3.72 8.42
C LEU A 43 11.30 -5.14 8.95
N GLU A 44 10.45 -5.90 8.26
CA GLU A 44 10.17 -7.29 8.61
C GLU A 44 11.40 -8.18 8.46
N LYS A 45 12.21 -7.95 7.42
CA LYS A 45 13.49 -8.67 7.24
C LYS A 45 14.44 -8.37 8.39
N GLN A 46 14.66 -7.10 8.73
CA GLN A 46 15.53 -6.72 9.85
C GLN A 46 15.10 -7.34 11.19
N ARG A 47 13.78 -7.48 11.43
CA ARG A 47 13.25 -8.12 12.64
C ARG A 47 13.40 -9.63 12.70
N ARG A 48 13.64 -10.32 11.59
CA ARG A 48 13.81 -11.79 11.55
C ARG A 48 15.25 -12.24 11.79
N ASP A 49 16.20 -11.31 11.71
CA ASP A 49 17.63 -11.56 11.88
C ASP A 49 18.13 -11.20 13.31
N ASP A 50 17.23 -10.92 14.27
CA ASP A 50 17.48 -10.72 15.71
C ASP A 50 16.94 -11.89 16.55
#